data_AF-A0A535QF06-F1
#
_entry.id   AF-A0A535QF06-F1
#
_cell.length_a   1.000
_cell.length_b   1.000
_cell.length_c   1.000
_cell.angle_alpha   90.00
_cell.angle_beta   90.00
_cell.angle_gamma   90.00
#
_symmetry.space_group_name_H-M   'P 1'
#
loop_
_entity.id
_entity.type
_entity.pdbx_description
1 polymer ?
#
loop_
_entity_poly.entity_id
_entity_poly.type
_entity_poly.pdbx_seq_one_letter_code
_entity_poly.pdbx_strand_id
1 'polypeptide(L)'
;MACVPPPPPGAEGPFALSEPGKLEALLEQAGLTPQESGDVSCPFEYPDDETAWRALSSPGPLVAAIQYAGEEKIKQAILTSLAPFKTPSGGYRQENRFRYAIAIA
;
A
#
# COMPACT_ATOMS: atom_id res chain seq x y z
N MET A 1 -6.61 -5.48 4.18
CA MET A 1 -5.48 -5.53 5.13
C MET A 1 -5.74 -6.61 6.17
N ALA A 2 -5.71 -7.89 5.77
CA ALA A 2 -6.22 -9.01 6.58
C ALA A 2 -5.14 -9.77 7.37
N CYS A 3 -3.87 -9.37 7.24
CA CYS A 3 -2.72 -10.15 7.73
C CYS A 3 -1.82 -9.35 8.70
N VAL A 4 -2.30 -8.23 9.22
CA VAL A 4 -1.58 -7.39 10.19
C VAL A 4 -2.32 -7.46 11.52
N PRO A 5 -1.64 -7.55 12.68
CA PRO A 5 -2.30 -7.47 13.97
C PRO A 5 -3.11 -6.16 14.08
N PRO A 6 -4.18 -6.14 14.90
CA PRO A 6 -4.94 -4.92 15.11
C PRO A 6 -4.02 -3.83 15.68
N PRO A 7 -4.20 -2.57 15.26
CA PRO A 7 -3.42 -1.47 15.80
C PRO A 7 -3.71 -1.31 17.30
N PRO A 8 -2.75 -0.77 18.08
CA PRO A 8 -3.00 -0.42 19.48
C PRO A 8 -4.21 0.51 19.64
N PRO A 9 -4.91 0.50 20.79
CA PRO A 9 -6.01 1.43 21.03
C PRO A 9 -5.59 2.89 20.82
N GLY A 10 -6.36 3.63 20.03
CA GLY A 10 -6.10 5.03 19.72
C GLY A 10 -5.05 5.29 18.64
N ALA A 11 -4.39 4.25 18.10
CA ALA A 11 -3.53 4.42 16.95
C ALA A 11 -4.35 4.74 15.69
N GLU A 12 -3.88 5.74 14.93
CA GLU A 12 -4.50 6.09 13.65
C GLU A 12 -4.29 4.96 12.61
N GLY A 13 -5.13 4.94 11.58
CA GLY A 13 -5.08 3.91 10.55
C GLY A 13 -3.78 3.94 9.72
N PRO A 14 -3.50 2.89 8.92
CA PRO A 14 -2.27 2.76 8.12
C PRO A 14 -2.06 3.91 7.11
N PHE A 15 -3.14 4.60 6.73
CA PHE A 15 -3.13 5.71 5.77
C PHE A 15 -3.35 7.07 6.44
N ALA A 16 -3.26 7.16 7.77
CA ALA A 16 -3.59 8.39 8.49
C ALA A 16 -2.73 9.60 8.06
N LEU A 17 -1.47 9.35 7.67
CA LEU A 17 -0.59 10.38 7.12
C LEU A 17 -0.96 10.82 5.70
N SER A 18 -1.87 10.12 5.01
CA SER A 18 -2.29 10.50 3.65
C SER A 18 -3.35 11.62 3.65
N GLU A 19 -3.94 11.94 4.81
CA GLU A 19 -4.90 13.04 4.91
C GLU A 19 -4.22 14.40 4.70
N PRO A 20 -4.89 15.37 4.05
CA PRO A 20 -4.35 16.70 3.85
C PRO A 20 -3.88 17.34 5.16
N GLY A 21 -2.65 17.87 5.16
CA GLY A 21 -2.06 18.57 6.32
C GLY A 21 -1.40 17.67 7.36
N LYS A 22 -1.59 16.35 7.33
CA LYS A 22 -1.01 15.44 8.35
C LYS A 22 0.50 15.28 8.22
N LEU A 23 1.05 15.21 7.00
CA LEU A 23 2.49 15.15 6.80
C LEU A 23 3.16 16.48 7.18
N GLU A 24 2.54 17.59 6.80
CA GLU A 24 3.02 18.95 7.08
C GLU A 24 3.05 19.21 8.59
N ALA A 25 1.97 18.88 9.30
CA ALA A 25 1.91 19.00 10.75
C ALA A 25 2.94 18.09 11.46
N LEU A 26 3.23 16.90 10.91
CA LEU A 26 4.27 16.01 11.44
C LEU A 26 5.67 16.60 11.25
N LEU A 27 5.93 17.20 10.09
CA LEU A 27 7.20 17.87 9.79
C LEU A 27 7.42 19.10 10.69
N GLU A 28 6.40 19.92 10.91
CA GLU A 28 6.43 21.06 11.84
C GLU A 28 6.72 20.62 13.28
N GLN A 29 6.08 19.54 13.74
CA GLN A 29 6.36 18.95 15.06
C GLN A 29 7.81 18.46 15.20
N ALA A 30 8.43 18.07 14.09
CA ALA A 30 9.85 17.70 14.05
C ALA A 30 10.79 18.91 13.95
N GLY A 31 10.27 20.15 13.96
CA GLY A 31 11.04 21.38 13.84
C GLY A 31 11.46 21.73 12.41
N LEU A 32 10.90 21.06 11.41
CA LEU A 32 11.13 21.35 10.01
C LEU A 32 10.11 22.38 9.50
N THR A 33 10.47 23.12 8.46
CA THR A 33 9.56 24.06 7.80
C THR A 33 9.07 23.46 6.47
N PRO A 34 7.80 23.00 6.36
CA PRO A 34 7.23 22.49 5.12
C PRO A 34 7.29 23.55 4.01
N GLN A 35 7.67 23.14 2.81
CA GLN A 35 7.78 24.02 1.63
C GLN A 35 6.74 23.64 0.56
N GLU A 36 6.58 22.35 0.32
CA GLU A 36 5.72 21.82 -0.74
C GLU A 36 5.09 20.52 -0.28
N SER A 37 3.86 20.28 -0.73
CA SER A 37 3.20 18.99 -0.58
C SER A 37 2.25 18.74 -1.73
N GLY A 38 1.91 17.48 -1.93
CA GLY A 38 0.99 17.09 -2.99
C GLY A 38 0.76 15.60 -3.04
N ASP A 39 0.18 15.18 -4.15
CA ASP A 39 -0.06 13.78 -4.46
C ASP A 39 0.62 13.41 -5.78
N VAL A 40 1.22 12.22 -5.84
CA VAL A 40 1.77 11.63 -7.06
C VAL A 40 0.96 10.39 -7.43
N SER A 41 0.58 10.28 -8.70
CA SER A 41 0.01 9.05 -9.25
C SER A 41 1.11 8.00 -9.42
N CYS A 42 0.94 6.85 -8.77
CA CYS A 42 1.86 5.72 -8.81
C CYS A 42 1.09 4.45 -9.17
N PRO A 43 0.69 4.27 -10.42
CA PRO A 43 -0.04 3.07 -10.81
C PRO A 43 0.79 1.82 -10.56
N PHE A 44 0.17 0.80 -9.98
CA PHE A 44 0.80 -0.52 -9.86
C PHE A 44 0.31 -1.40 -10.99
N GLU A 45 1.26 -1.85 -11.81
CA GLU A 45 1.00 -2.68 -12.97
C GLU A 45 1.65 -4.04 -12.82
N TYR A 46 0.90 -5.07 -13.17
CA TYR A 46 1.37 -6.43 -13.21
C TYR A 46 1.00 -7.03 -14.57
N PRO A 47 1.97 -7.46 -15.40
CA PRO A 47 1.68 -7.97 -16.74
C PRO A 47 0.92 -9.30 -16.73
N ASP A 48 1.06 -10.09 -15.66
CA ASP A 48 0.47 -11.42 -15.52
C ASP A 48 0.29 -11.81 -14.04
N ASP A 49 -0.42 -12.92 -13.82
CA ASP A 49 -0.71 -13.49 -12.50
C ASP A 49 0.57 -13.86 -11.73
N GLU A 50 1.63 -14.31 -12.42
CA GLU A 50 2.90 -14.71 -11.78
C GLU A 50 3.66 -13.50 -11.24
N THR A 51 3.73 -12.41 -12.01
CA THR A 51 4.36 -11.16 -11.62
C THR A 51 3.58 -10.49 -10.49
N ALA A 52 2.24 -10.50 -10.58
CA ALA A 52 1.37 -10.03 -9.51
C ALA A 52 1.60 -10.83 -8.22
N TRP A 53 1.67 -12.16 -8.33
CA TRP A 53 1.95 -13.05 -7.20
C TRP A 53 3.31 -12.75 -6.56
N ARG A 54 4.39 -12.66 -7.34
CA ARG A 54 5.73 -12.36 -6.84
C ARG A 54 5.79 -11.02 -6.11
N ALA A 55 5.14 -9.99 -6.63
CA ALA A 55 5.11 -8.67 -6.00
C ALA A 55 4.31 -8.69 -4.69
N LEU A 56 3.09 -9.21 -4.72
CA LEU A 56 2.14 -9.11 -3.61
C LEU A 56 2.36 -10.15 -2.50
N SER A 57 3.07 -11.24 -2.77
CA SER A 57 3.48 -12.23 -1.75
C SER A 57 4.72 -11.82 -0.95
N SER A 58 5.50 -10.85 -1.46
CA SER A 58 6.75 -10.42 -0.84
C SER A 58 6.64 -9.66 0.50
N PRO A 59 5.58 -8.86 0.78
CA PRO A 59 5.50 -8.12 2.03
C PRO A 59 5.31 -9.04 3.24
N GLY A 60 5.95 -8.71 4.36
CA GLY A 60 5.97 -9.51 5.59
C GLY A 60 4.61 -10.05 6.06
N PRO A 61 3.53 -9.24 6.09
CA PRO A 61 2.19 -9.74 6.44
C PRO A 61 1.69 -10.89 5.55
N LEU A 62 1.98 -10.83 4.25
CA LEU A 62 1.58 -11.89 3.32
C LEU A 62 2.46 -13.12 3.46
N VAL A 63 3.76 -12.97 3.76
CA VAL A 63 4.64 -14.08 4.11
C VAL A 63 4.09 -14.86 5.31
N ALA A 64 3.69 -14.16 6.38
CA ALA A 64 3.09 -14.80 7.56
C ALA A 64 1.77 -15.49 7.23
N ALA A 65 0.93 -14.87 6.40
CA ALA A 65 -0.33 -15.47 5.96
C ALA A 65 -0.13 -16.74 5.11
N ILE A 66 0.89 -16.77 4.25
CA ILE A 66 1.27 -17.95 3.45
C ILE A 66 1.71 -19.09 4.36
N GLN A 67 2.53 -18.80 5.37
CA GLN A 67 2.98 -19.82 6.34
C GLN A 67 1.81 -20.41 7.13
N TYR A 68 0.80 -19.60 7.46
CA TYR A 68 -0.36 -20.04 8.23
C TYR A 68 -1.42 -20.77 7.39
N ALA A 69 -1.82 -20.20 6.25
CA ALA A 69 -2.97 -20.67 5.46
C ALA A 69 -2.57 -21.54 4.25
N GLY A 70 -1.29 -21.55 3.87
CA GLY A 70 -0.76 -22.21 2.68
C GLY A 70 -0.73 -21.31 1.45
N GLU A 71 0.29 -21.50 0.63
CA GLU A 71 0.57 -20.68 -0.57
C GLU A 71 -0.62 -20.60 -1.53
N GLU A 72 -1.18 -21.75 -1.91
CA GLU A 72 -2.23 -21.80 -2.94
C GLU A 72 -3.48 -21.02 -2.55
N LYS A 73 -3.89 -21.11 -1.27
CA LYS A 73 -5.04 -20.37 -0.75
C LYS A 73 -4.79 -18.86 -0.78
N ILE A 74 -3.59 -18.42 -0.40
CA ILE A 74 -3.24 -17.01 -0.40
C ILE A 74 -3.11 -16.48 -1.82
N LYS A 75 -2.47 -17.24 -2.73
CA LYS A 75 -2.35 -16.89 -4.14
C LYS A 75 -3.72 -16.72 -4.78
N GLN A 76 -4.64 -17.65 -4.55
CA GLN A 76 -6.00 -17.54 -5.06
C GLN A 76 -6.75 -16.34 -4.48
N ALA A 77 -6.60 -16.06 -3.19
CA ALA A 77 -7.19 -14.88 -2.55
C ALA A 77 -6.66 -13.56 -3.13
N ILE A 78 -5.34 -13.46 -3.37
CA ILE A 78 -4.72 -12.30 -4.01
C ILE A 78 -5.27 -12.11 -5.42
N LEU A 79 -5.20 -13.12 -6.28
CA LEU A 79 -5.65 -13.02 -7.67
C LEU A 79 -7.15 -12.71 -7.77
N THR A 80 -7.97 -13.25 -6.86
CA THR A 80 -9.39 -12.92 -6.75
C THR A 80 -9.59 -11.44 -6.39
N SER A 81 -8.82 -10.91 -5.43
CA SER A 81 -8.89 -9.49 -5.06
C SER A 81 -8.41 -8.55 -6.15
N LEU A 82 -7.58 -9.04 -7.08
CA LEU A 82 -7.11 -8.29 -8.24
C LEU A 82 -8.12 -8.26 -9.40
N ALA A 83 -9.14 -9.11 -9.41
CA ALA A 83 -10.09 -9.22 -10.52
C ALA A 83 -10.72 -7.88 -10.98
N PRO A 84 -11.07 -6.92 -10.08
CA PRO A 84 -11.60 -5.62 -10.49
C PRO A 84 -10.60 -4.74 -11.28
N PHE A 85 -9.30 -5.05 -11.19
CA PHE A 85 -8.22 -4.26 -11.79
C PHE A 85 -7.67 -4.92 -13.07
N LYS A 86 -8.32 -5.97 -13.57
CA LYS A 86 -7.84 -6.73 -14.72
C LYS A 86 -7.90 -5.90 -15.99
N THR A 87 -6.83 -5.87 -16.76
CA THR A 87 -6.72 -5.13 -18.01
C THR A 87 -7.09 -6.01 -19.21
N PRO A 88 -7.43 -5.42 -20.37
CA PRO A 88 -7.66 -6.19 -21.60
C PRO A 88 -6.46 -7.02 -22.06
N SER A 89 -5.23 -6.65 -21.66
CA SER A 89 -4.01 -7.39 -21.96
C SER A 89 -3.81 -8.63 -21.07
N GLY A 90 -4.72 -8.89 -20.12
CA GLY A 90 -4.67 -10.04 -19.22
C GLY A 90 -3.94 -9.80 -17.89
N GLY A 91 -3.26 -8.65 -17.77
CA GLY A 91 -2.60 -8.21 -16.55
C GLY A 91 -3.52 -7.43 -15.61
N TYR A 92 -2.94 -6.64 -14.71
CA TYR A 92 -3.66 -5.86 -13.71
C TYR A 92 -3.07 -4.45 -13.61
N ARG A 93 -3.93 -3.45 -13.40
CA ARG A 93 -3.53 -2.07 -13.15
C ARG A 93 -4.36 -1.44 -12.03
N GLN A 94 -3.71 -1.06 -10.95
CA GLN A 94 -4.30 -0.32 -9.83
C GLN A 94 -3.86 1.14 -9.90
N GLU A 95 -4.81 2.06 -9.85
CA GLU A 95 -4.55 3.50 -9.83
C GLU A 95 -4.24 3.96 -8.39
N ASN A 96 -2.99 3.78 -7.95
CA ASN A 96 -2.59 4.23 -6.61
C ASN A 96 -2.09 5.68 -6.64
N ARG A 97 -2.20 6.33 -5.50
CA ARG A 97 -1.75 7.72 -5.28
C ARG A 97 -1.01 7.81 -3.96
N PHE A 98 0.10 8.53 -3.94
CA PHE A 98 0.93 8.71 -2.75
C PHE A 98 1.02 10.19 -2.41
N ARG A 99 0.69 10.53 -1.16
CA ARG A 99 0.88 11.86 -0.58
C ARG A 99 2.38 12.06 -0.29
N TYR A 100 2.92 13.22 -0.63
CA TYR A 100 4.29 13.62 -0.28
C TYR A 100 4.31 15.03 0.34
N ALA A 101 5.39 15.31 1.07
CA ALA A 101 5.73 16.64 1.55
C ALA A 101 7.26 16.80 1.56
N ILE A 102 7.75 18.01 1.27
CA ILE A 102 9.15 18.40 1.26
C ILE A 102 9.33 19.53 2.28
N ALA A 103 10.37 19.43 3.11
CA ALA A 103 10.67 20.43 4.13
C ALA A 103 12.18 20.67 4.25
N ILE A 104 12.52 21.79 4.88
CA ILE A 104 13.90 22.17 5.24
C ILE A 104 14.03 22.24 6.76
N ALA A 105 15.26 22.15 7.26
CA ALA A 105 15.61 22.35 8.67
C ALA A 105 15.83 23.84 9.00
#